data_AF-A0A842MAY4-F1
#
_entry.id   AF-A0A842MAY4-F1
#
_cell.length_a   1.000
_cell.length_b   1.000
_cell.length_c   1.000
_cell.angle_alpha   90.00
_cell.angle_beta   90.00
_cell.angle_gamma   90.00
#
_symmetry.space_group_name_H-M   'P 1'
#
loop_
_entity.id
_entity.type
_entity.pdbx_description
1 polymer ?
#
loop_
_entity_poly.entity_id
_entity_poly.type
_entity_poly.pdbx_seq_one_letter_code
_entity_poly.pdbx_strand_id
1 'polypeptide(L)'
;MRTPIFVRIERFNLDDIAADIEAVRECFDRYLDSYPVKSARSKHSLMGPIGKVLQEARTGKWDTDSLTGYALNIHLANPKAKGHISQESREALRNGIEQLLQLLGRVPITAQDKVVDRIDYGLYFVRRAKGLERLERIRQEFISSLRKKYQTPEALALAWGGKPEDYGADFSEVRYPSKTMFNEATGQKKIDIREFAREAQLKGYELIDEEEEIE
;
A
#
# COMPACT_ATOMS: atom_id res chain seq x y z
N MET A 1 -18.77 -4.72 -57.14
CA MET A 1 -19.05 -5.71 -56.07
C MET A 1 -17.90 -5.63 -55.08
N ARG A 2 -18.12 -5.26 -53.80
CA ARG A 2 -17.05 -5.14 -52.80
C ARG A 2 -16.81 -6.51 -52.16
N THR A 3 -15.58 -7.00 -52.18
CA THR A 3 -15.20 -8.28 -51.56
C THR A 3 -14.94 -8.06 -50.07
N PRO A 4 -15.72 -8.65 -49.15
CA PRO A 4 -15.43 -8.57 -47.73
C PRO A 4 -14.18 -9.41 -47.43
N ILE A 5 -13.19 -8.79 -46.77
CA ILE A 5 -12.00 -9.48 -46.27
C ILE A 5 -12.31 -9.96 -44.85
N PHE A 6 -12.39 -11.28 -44.67
CA PHE A 6 -12.49 -11.90 -43.35
C PHE A 6 -11.08 -12.19 -42.83
N VAL A 7 -10.63 -11.41 -41.85
CA VAL A 7 -9.38 -11.70 -41.12
C VAL A 7 -9.73 -12.61 -39.95
N ARG A 8 -9.16 -13.83 -39.91
CA ARG A 8 -9.16 -14.64 -38.69
C ARG A 8 -8.22 -13.98 -37.69
N ILE A 9 -8.78 -13.21 -36.77
CA ILE A 9 -8.03 -12.67 -35.63
C ILE A 9 -7.93 -13.82 -34.61
N GLU A 10 -6.74 -14.41 -34.48
CA GLU A 10 -6.46 -15.29 -33.34
C GLU A 10 -6.72 -14.48 -32.06
N ARG A 11 -7.59 -15.02 -31.20
CA ARG A 11 -7.90 -14.35 -29.93
C ARG A 11 -6.68 -14.47 -29.03
N PHE A 12 -6.04 -13.33 -28.78
CA PHE A 12 -5.00 -13.24 -27.76
C PHE A 12 -5.55 -13.71 -26.41
N ASN A 13 -4.91 -14.74 -25.84
CA ASN A 13 -5.28 -15.27 -24.54
C ASN A 13 -4.44 -14.58 -23.45
N LEU A 14 -5.12 -13.88 -22.54
CA LEU A 14 -4.47 -13.20 -21.42
C LEU A 14 -3.88 -14.18 -20.41
N ASP A 15 -4.37 -15.41 -20.36
CA ASP A 15 -3.91 -16.39 -19.37
C ASP A 15 -2.50 -16.92 -19.73
N ASP A 16 -2.11 -16.87 -21.00
CA ASP A 16 -0.79 -17.30 -21.46
C ASP A 16 0.34 -16.40 -20.92
N ILE A 17 0.02 -15.16 -20.56
CA ILE A 17 0.97 -14.17 -20.02
C ILE A 17 0.74 -13.89 -18.53
N ALA A 18 -0.09 -14.67 -17.85
CA ALA A 18 -0.42 -14.44 -16.45
C ALA A 18 0.81 -14.47 -15.53
N ALA A 19 1.77 -15.36 -15.81
CA ALA A 19 3.03 -15.46 -15.10
C ALA A 19 3.91 -14.21 -15.29
N ASP A 20 4.01 -13.70 -16.52
CA ASP A 20 4.74 -12.46 -16.81
C ASP A 20 4.11 -11.25 -16.08
N ILE A 21 2.78 -11.18 -16.05
CA ILE A 21 2.04 -10.15 -15.31
C ILE A 21 2.32 -10.24 -13.80
N GLU A 22 2.44 -11.43 -13.23
CA GLU A 22 2.84 -11.60 -11.82
C GLU A 22 4.28 -11.20 -11.57
N ALA A 23 5.23 -11.61 -12.43
CA ALA A 23 6.64 -11.25 -12.28
C ALA A 23 6.86 -9.72 -12.26
N VAL A 24 6.15 -8.99 -13.13
CA VAL A 24 6.16 -7.51 -13.12
C VAL A 24 5.60 -6.96 -11.81
N ARG A 25 4.48 -7.50 -11.33
CA ARG A 25 3.86 -7.08 -10.06
C ARG A 25 4.76 -7.32 -8.86
N GLU A 26 5.44 -8.47 -8.80
CA GLU A 26 6.37 -8.79 -7.73
C GLU A 26 7.55 -7.83 -7.68
N CYS A 27 8.12 -7.47 -8.84
CA CYS A 27 9.20 -6.48 -8.91
C CYS A 27 8.74 -5.11 -8.41
N PHE A 28 7.56 -4.65 -8.84
CA PHE A 28 7.00 -3.38 -8.38
C PHE A 28 6.58 -3.40 -6.92
N ASP A 29 6.04 -4.52 -6.42
CA ASP A 29 5.69 -4.68 -5.01
C ASP A 29 6.94 -4.62 -4.11
N ARG A 30 8.02 -5.30 -4.50
CA ARG A 30 9.32 -5.24 -3.80
C ARG A 30 9.90 -3.83 -3.77
N TYR A 31 9.84 -3.11 -4.90
CA TYR A 31 10.20 -1.70 -4.93
C TYR A 31 9.34 -0.86 -3.96
N LEU A 32 8.03 -1.11 -3.92
CA LEU A 32 7.10 -0.35 -3.08
C LEU A 32 7.24 -0.65 -1.58
N ASP A 33 7.90 -1.74 -1.18
CA ASP A 33 8.19 -2.01 0.24
C ASP A 33 9.12 -0.97 0.85
N SER A 34 10.03 -0.38 0.06
CA SER A 34 10.88 0.72 0.53
C SER A 34 10.35 2.11 0.17
N TYR A 35 9.26 2.20 -0.60
CA TYR A 35 8.72 3.50 -1.00
C TYR A 35 8.04 4.18 0.20
N PRO A 36 8.44 5.40 0.58
CA PRO A 36 7.84 6.08 1.71
C PRO A 36 6.44 6.57 1.33
N VAL A 37 5.44 5.78 1.72
CA VAL A 37 4.03 6.05 1.43
C VAL A 37 3.66 7.46 1.93
N LYS A 38 3.24 8.32 1.00
CA LYS A 38 2.64 9.61 1.36
C LYS A 38 1.40 9.33 2.20
N SER A 39 1.14 10.16 3.19
CA SER A 39 0.19 9.99 4.31
C SER A 39 -1.29 9.76 3.92
N ALA A 40 -1.60 9.49 2.65
CA ALA A 40 -2.96 9.39 2.15
C ALA A 40 -3.32 7.97 1.69
N ARG A 41 -4.55 7.59 2.01
CA ARG A 41 -5.23 6.33 1.68
C ARG A 41 -5.52 6.15 0.17
N SER A 42 -4.99 7.01 -0.69
CA SER A 42 -5.28 7.01 -2.13
C SER A 42 -4.42 6.00 -2.89
N LYS A 43 -4.97 5.43 -3.97
CA LYS A 43 -4.24 4.55 -4.89
C LYS A 43 -2.91 5.16 -5.35
N HIS A 44 -2.91 6.43 -5.73
CA HIS A 44 -1.70 7.15 -6.16
C HIS A 44 -0.60 7.20 -5.08
N SER A 45 -0.97 7.37 -3.81
CA SER A 45 0.03 7.40 -2.72
C SER A 45 0.59 6.01 -2.44
N LEU A 46 -0.24 4.98 -2.57
CA LEU A 46 0.11 3.59 -2.32
C LEU A 46 0.99 2.99 -3.42
N MET A 47 0.79 3.42 -4.66
CA MET A 47 1.51 2.92 -5.84
C MET A 47 2.72 3.77 -6.24
N GLY A 48 2.94 4.90 -5.57
CA GLY A 48 4.10 5.76 -5.82
C GLY A 48 4.30 6.10 -7.30
N PRO A 49 5.55 6.07 -7.81
CA PRO A 49 5.84 6.29 -9.23
C PRO A 49 5.24 5.25 -10.18
N ILE A 50 4.89 4.05 -9.71
CA ILE A 50 4.46 2.94 -10.57
C ILE A 50 3.19 3.29 -11.34
N GLY A 51 2.26 4.01 -10.73
CA GLY A 51 1.05 4.47 -11.43
C GLY A 51 1.36 5.34 -12.66
N LYS A 52 2.45 6.11 -12.63
CA LYS A 52 2.91 6.90 -13.78
C LYS A 52 3.73 6.09 -14.77
N VAL A 53 4.58 5.19 -14.29
CA VAL A 53 5.31 4.22 -15.13
C VAL A 53 4.35 3.44 -16.03
N LEU A 54 3.26 2.92 -15.46
CA LEU A 54 2.25 2.17 -16.21
C LEU A 54 1.55 3.02 -17.28
N GLN A 55 1.31 4.30 -17.00
CA GLN A 55 0.73 5.23 -17.98
C GLN A 55 1.70 5.50 -19.13
N GLU A 56 2.97 5.76 -18.83
CA GLU A 56 4.01 6.12 -19.79
C GLU A 56 4.49 4.94 -20.64
N ALA A 57 4.54 3.72 -20.07
CA ALA A 57 4.97 2.52 -20.78
C ALA A 57 4.12 2.23 -22.03
N ARG A 58 2.82 2.58 -22.00
CA ARG A 58 1.91 2.43 -23.14
C ARG A 58 2.25 3.31 -24.34
N THR A 59 3.02 4.38 -24.14
CA THR A 59 3.37 5.29 -25.23
C THR A 59 4.38 4.68 -26.21
N GLY A 60 5.10 3.63 -25.80
CA GLY A 60 6.14 2.97 -26.60
C GLY A 60 7.37 3.83 -26.88
N LYS A 61 7.49 5.01 -26.28
CA LYS A 61 8.58 5.97 -26.53
C LYS A 61 9.78 5.77 -25.61
N TRP A 62 9.64 4.93 -24.60
CA TRP A 62 10.61 4.82 -23.52
C TRP A 62 11.39 3.51 -23.63
N ASP A 63 12.70 3.61 -23.49
CA ASP A 63 13.55 2.47 -23.12
C ASP A 63 13.58 2.28 -21.59
N THR A 64 14.11 1.14 -21.16
CA THR A 64 14.20 0.76 -19.75
C THR A 64 14.91 1.80 -18.89
N ASP A 65 16.06 2.31 -19.34
CA ASP A 65 16.88 3.23 -18.55
C ASP A 65 16.20 4.61 -18.45
N SER A 66 15.65 5.11 -19.55
CA SER A 66 14.91 6.39 -19.56
C SER A 66 13.66 6.36 -18.69
N LEU A 67 12.85 5.30 -18.75
CA LEU A 67 11.64 5.19 -17.91
C LEU A 67 12.00 4.98 -16.44
N THR A 68 13.09 4.28 -16.15
CA THR A 68 13.62 4.13 -14.80
C THR A 68 14.08 5.48 -14.25
N GLY A 69 14.80 6.29 -15.05
CA GLY A 69 15.20 7.64 -14.69
C GLY A 69 14.02 8.54 -14.38
N TYR A 70 12.96 8.47 -15.19
CA TYR A 70 11.70 9.18 -14.94
C TYR A 70 11.05 8.76 -13.61
N ALA A 71 10.94 7.45 -13.35
CA ALA A 71 10.38 6.93 -12.11
C ALA A 71 11.21 7.32 -10.86
N LEU A 72 12.54 7.30 -10.98
CA LEU A 72 13.47 7.74 -9.93
C LEU A 72 13.31 9.23 -9.63
N ASN A 73 13.15 10.07 -10.64
CA ASN A 73 12.91 11.49 -10.42
C ASN A 73 11.62 11.72 -9.59
N ILE A 74 10.54 10.99 -9.89
CA ILE A 74 9.29 11.05 -9.10
C ILE A 74 9.52 10.54 -7.67
N HIS A 75 10.31 9.46 -7.50
CA HIS A 75 10.65 8.94 -6.18
C HIS A 75 11.38 9.99 -5.34
N LEU A 76 12.45 10.57 -5.88
CA LEU A 76 13.32 11.51 -5.18
C LEU A 76 12.63 12.85 -4.91
N ALA A 77 11.66 13.23 -5.74
CA ALA A 77 10.78 14.38 -5.49
C ALA A 77 9.81 14.16 -4.31
N ASN A 78 9.74 12.97 -3.72
CA ASN A 78 8.98 12.74 -2.49
C ASN A 78 9.80 13.22 -1.27
N PRO A 79 9.35 14.24 -0.50
CA PRO A 79 10.10 14.73 0.66
C PRO A 79 10.39 13.64 1.70
N LYS A 80 9.49 12.64 1.82
CA LYS A 80 9.67 11.52 2.75
C LYS A 80 10.75 10.54 2.33
N ALA A 81 11.19 10.56 1.07
CA ALA A 81 12.32 9.77 0.59
C ALA A 81 13.66 10.35 1.02
N LYS A 82 13.70 11.63 1.45
CA LYS A 82 14.93 12.31 1.89
C LYS A 82 16.07 12.17 0.87
N GLY A 83 15.73 12.16 -0.42
CA GLY A 83 16.69 12.01 -1.51
C GLY A 83 17.37 10.63 -1.59
N HIS A 84 16.83 9.60 -0.94
CA HIS A 84 17.45 8.28 -0.87
C HIS A 84 16.55 7.16 -1.40
N ILE A 85 17.17 6.21 -2.09
CA ILE A 85 16.60 4.92 -2.49
C ILE A 85 17.68 3.85 -2.32
N SER A 86 17.31 2.68 -1.80
CA SER A 86 18.25 1.58 -1.66
C SER A 86 18.63 0.96 -3.02
N GLN A 87 19.77 0.29 -3.06
CA GLN A 87 20.21 -0.40 -4.27
C GLN A 87 19.22 -1.48 -4.72
N GLU A 88 18.74 -2.29 -3.77
CA GLU A 88 17.75 -3.33 -4.01
C GLU A 88 16.46 -2.78 -4.62
N SER A 89 15.94 -1.67 -4.09
CA SER A 89 14.71 -1.06 -4.61
C SER A 89 14.90 -0.42 -5.97
N ARG A 90 16.09 0.15 -6.23
CA ARG A 90 16.44 0.67 -7.56
C ARG A 90 16.49 -0.45 -8.59
N GLU A 91 17.07 -1.60 -8.24
CA GLU A 91 17.11 -2.79 -9.10
C GLU A 91 15.71 -3.37 -9.32
N ALA A 92 14.90 -3.50 -8.26
CA ALA A 92 13.52 -3.97 -8.36
C ALA A 92 12.67 -3.08 -9.30
N LEU A 93 12.84 -1.76 -9.20
CA LEU A 93 12.19 -0.80 -10.09
C LEU A 93 12.61 -0.98 -11.54
N ARG A 94 13.92 -1.03 -11.81
CA ARG A 94 14.49 -1.23 -13.15
C ARG A 94 14.01 -2.55 -13.76
N ASN A 95 14.10 -3.64 -13.02
CA ASN A 95 13.70 -4.97 -13.48
C ASN A 95 12.20 -5.05 -13.78
N GLY A 96 11.35 -4.44 -12.93
CA GLY A 96 9.92 -4.37 -13.19
C GLY A 96 9.58 -3.56 -14.45
N ILE A 97 10.29 -2.46 -14.69
CA ILE A 97 10.15 -1.65 -15.92
C ILE A 97 10.61 -2.45 -17.14
N GLU A 98 11.75 -3.12 -17.06
CA GLU A 98 12.27 -3.94 -18.15
C GLU A 98 11.28 -5.05 -18.53
N GLN A 99 10.81 -5.81 -17.54
CA GLN A 99 9.84 -6.89 -17.77
C GLN A 99 8.53 -6.35 -18.32
N LEU A 100 8.05 -5.20 -17.84
CA LEU A 100 6.86 -4.53 -18.37
C LEU A 100 7.02 -4.18 -19.84
N LEU A 101 8.11 -3.51 -20.22
CA LEU A 101 8.35 -3.11 -21.61
C LEU A 101 8.52 -4.32 -22.53
N GLN A 102 9.23 -5.35 -22.08
CA GLN A 102 9.34 -6.61 -22.81
C GLN A 102 7.99 -7.30 -23.00
N LEU A 103 7.14 -7.35 -21.96
CA LEU A 103 5.80 -7.90 -22.05
C LEU A 103 4.93 -7.11 -23.04
N LEU A 104 4.93 -5.78 -22.95
CA LEU A 104 4.17 -4.92 -23.86
C LEU A 104 4.64 -5.04 -25.31
N GLY A 105 5.93 -5.29 -25.54
CA GLY A 105 6.49 -5.55 -26.87
C GLY A 105 6.07 -6.89 -27.50
N ARG A 106 5.66 -7.88 -26.68
CA ARG A 106 5.25 -9.21 -27.14
C ARG A 106 3.74 -9.35 -27.33
N VAL A 107 2.94 -8.51 -26.69
CA VAL A 107 1.48 -8.56 -26.76
C VAL A 107 0.93 -7.65 -27.87
N PRO A 108 -0.21 -8.01 -28.49
CA PRO A 108 -0.87 -7.13 -29.45
C PRO A 108 -1.23 -5.78 -28.81
N ILE A 109 -1.12 -4.69 -29.58
CA ILE A 109 -1.46 -3.33 -29.14
C ILE A 109 -2.88 -3.27 -28.55
N THR A 110 -3.82 -4.02 -29.13
CA THR A 110 -5.22 -4.11 -28.68
C THR A 110 -5.40 -4.77 -27.31
N ALA A 111 -4.38 -5.46 -26.79
CA ALA A 111 -4.38 -6.12 -25.49
C ALA A 111 -3.55 -5.37 -24.44
N GLN A 112 -2.69 -4.43 -24.84
CA GLN A 112 -1.77 -3.72 -23.93
C GLN A 112 -2.49 -3.01 -22.78
N ASP A 113 -3.62 -2.34 -23.05
CA ASP A 113 -4.41 -1.69 -21.98
C ASP A 113 -4.90 -2.69 -20.93
N LYS A 114 -5.38 -3.86 -21.35
CA LYS A 114 -5.83 -4.91 -20.42
C LYS A 114 -4.69 -5.47 -19.59
N VAL A 115 -3.50 -5.61 -20.18
CA VAL A 115 -2.29 -6.06 -19.47
C VAL A 115 -1.91 -5.05 -18.40
N VAL A 116 -1.84 -3.76 -18.77
CA VAL A 116 -1.51 -2.68 -17.84
C VAL A 116 -2.53 -2.57 -16.72
N ASP A 117 -3.83 -2.64 -17.03
CA ASP A 117 -4.90 -2.60 -16.01
C ASP A 117 -4.79 -3.76 -15.01
N ARG A 118 -4.46 -4.98 -15.50
CA ARG A 118 -4.30 -6.17 -14.65
C ARG A 118 -3.10 -6.05 -13.72
N ILE A 119 -2.00 -5.45 -14.20
CA ILE A 119 -0.83 -5.10 -13.37
C ILE A 119 -1.22 -4.02 -12.36
N ASP A 120 -1.86 -2.94 -12.80
CA ASP A 120 -2.22 -1.78 -11.99
C ASP A 120 -3.14 -2.17 -10.82
N TYR A 121 -4.30 -2.75 -11.12
CA TYR A 121 -5.27 -3.13 -10.09
C TYR A 121 -4.84 -4.35 -9.28
N GLY A 122 -4.12 -5.30 -9.88
CA GLY A 122 -3.54 -6.43 -9.15
C GLY A 122 -2.53 -5.96 -8.11
N LEU A 123 -1.61 -5.08 -8.49
CA LEU A 123 -0.65 -4.48 -7.56
C LEU A 123 -1.36 -3.66 -6.50
N TYR A 124 -2.32 -2.81 -6.87
CA TYR A 124 -3.10 -2.03 -5.91
C TYR A 124 -3.77 -2.93 -4.85
N PHE A 125 -4.38 -4.03 -5.27
CA PHE A 125 -5.03 -4.98 -4.36
C PHE A 125 -4.03 -5.55 -3.36
N VAL A 126 -2.90 -6.07 -3.81
CA VAL A 126 -1.84 -6.64 -2.94
C VAL A 126 -1.35 -5.59 -1.95
N ARG A 127 -1.04 -4.37 -2.41
CA ARG A 127 -0.59 -3.28 -1.53
C ARG A 127 -1.65 -2.88 -0.51
N ARG A 128 -2.93 -2.88 -0.91
CA ARG A 128 -4.04 -2.54 -0.03
C ARG A 128 -4.27 -3.61 1.03
N ALA A 129 -4.22 -4.88 0.63
CA ALA A 129 -4.34 -6.03 1.52
C ALA A 129 -3.25 -6.01 2.60
N LYS A 130 -1.96 -5.87 2.23
CA LYS A 130 -0.83 -5.73 3.17
C LYS A 130 -1.07 -4.63 4.21
N GLY A 131 -1.60 -3.48 3.77
CA GLY A 131 -1.94 -2.37 4.66
C GLY A 131 -3.05 -2.71 5.66
N LEU A 132 -4.12 -3.38 5.22
CA LEU A 132 -5.23 -3.79 6.06
C LEU A 132 -4.80 -4.89 7.06
N GLU A 133 -4.03 -5.88 6.61
CA GLU A 133 -3.47 -6.94 7.44
C GLU A 133 -2.60 -6.37 8.55
N ARG A 134 -1.76 -5.37 8.24
CA ARG A 134 -0.95 -4.69 9.24
C ARG A 134 -1.82 -3.99 10.30
N LEU A 135 -2.88 -3.30 9.89
CA LEU A 135 -3.79 -2.63 10.82
C LEU A 135 -4.52 -3.63 11.71
N GLU A 136 -4.97 -4.75 11.14
CA GLU A 136 -5.64 -5.80 11.91
C GLU A 136 -4.68 -6.47 12.89
N ARG A 137 -3.43 -6.74 12.49
CA ARG A 137 -2.42 -7.28 13.40
C ARG A 137 -2.20 -6.39 14.62
N ILE A 138 -2.04 -5.08 14.40
CA ILE A 138 -1.89 -4.11 15.50
C ILE A 138 -3.15 -4.06 16.38
N ARG A 139 -4.35 -4.16 15.78
CA ARG A 139 -5.60 -4.24 16.53
C ARG A 139 -5.64 -5.48 17.43
N GLN A 140 -5.21 -6.64 16.93
CA GLN A 140 -5.17 -7.88 17.70
C GLN A 140 -4.12 -7.83 18.83
N GLU A 141 -2.96 -7.25 18.58
CA GLU A 141 -1.94 -6.99 19.61
C GLU A 141 -2.50 -6.07 20.71
N PHE A 142 -3.25 -5.02 20.32
CA PHE A 142 -3.90 -4.13 21.27
C PHE A 142 -5.01 -4.82 22.08
N ILE A 143 -5.84 -5.63 21.43
CA ILE A 143 -6.84 -6.44 22.11
C ILE A 143 -6.18 -7.38 23.13
N SER A 144 -5.05 -7.98 22.75
CA SER A 144 -4.30 -8.88 23.62
C SER A 144 -3.75 -8.16 24.85
N SER A 145 -3.26 -6.92 24.70
CA SER A 145 -2.79 -6.12 25.84
C SER A 145 -3.94 -5.73 26.77
N LEU A 146 -5.10 -5.36 26.23
CA LEU A 146 -6.29 -5.06 27.02
C LEU A 146 -6.84 -6.28 27.75
N ARG A 147 -6.88 -7.44 27.08
CA ARG A 147 -7.26 -8.73 27.71
C ARG A 147 -6.35 -9.06 28.87
N LYS A 148 -5.03 -8.89 28.71
CA LYS A 148 -4.07 -9.12 29.79
C LYS A 148 -4.28 -8.17 30.98
N LYS A 149 -4.66 -6.92 30.72
CA LYS A 149 -4.84 -5.89 31.76
C LYS A 149 -6.18 -5.99 32.50
N TYR A 150 -7.28 -6.20 31.76
CA TYR A 150 -8.63 -6.13 32.30
C TYR A 150 -9.32 -7.48 32.45
N GLN A 151 -8.86 -8.52 31.76
CA GLN A 151 -9.40 -9.89 31.74
C GLN A 151 -10.82 -10.01 31.13
N THR A 152 -11.74 -9.10 31.45
CA THR A 152 -13.11 -9.11 30.95
C THR A 152 -13.56 -7.75 30.37
N PRO A 153 -14.53 -7.75 29.44
CA PRO A 153 -15.10 -6.51 28.89
C PRO A 153 -15.76 -5.61 29.94
N GLU A 154 -16.29 -6.17 31.03
CA GLU A 154 -16.90 -5.41 32.12
C GLU A 154 -15.87 -4.57 32.87
N ALA A 155 -14.70 -5.15 33.15
CA ALA A 155 -13.60 -4.42 33.78
C ALA A 155 -13.04 -3.31 32.86
N LEU A 156 -12.99 -3.57 31.55
CA LEU A 156 -12.63 -2.54 30.56
C LEU A 156 -13.68 -1.42 30.52
N ALA A 157 -14.97 -1.75 30.48
CA ALA A 157 -16.05 -0.77 30.49
C ALA A 157 -16.07 0.10 31.75
N LEU A 158 -15.73 -0.48 32.90
CA LEU A 158 -15.56 0.27 34.14
C LEU A 158 -14.40 1.28 34.05
N ALA A 159 -13.28 0.88 33.45
CA ALA A 159 -12.08 1.71 33.34
C ALA A 159 -12.18 2.79 32.26
N TRP A 160 -12.75 2.45 31.09
CA TRP A 160 -12.85 3.33 29.92
C TRP A 160 -14.17 4.08 29.84
N GLY A 161 -15.15 3.72 30.67
CA GLY A 161 -16.53 4.15 30.56
C GLY A 161 -17.29 3.40 29.44
N GLY A 162 -18.60 3.62 29.37
CA GLY A 162 -19.49 2.95 28.42
C GLY A 162 -20.06 1.64 28.95
N LYS A 163 -20.59 0.82 28.04
CA LYS A 163 -21.18 -0.48 28.37
C LYS A 163 -20.32 -1.63 27.84
N PRO A 164 -20.36 -2.83 28.45
CA PRO A 164 -19.61 -3.99 27.97
C PRO A 164 -19.88 -4.32 26.49
N GLU A 165 -21.10 -4.07 26.01
CA GLU A 165 -21.48 -4.33 24.62
C GLU A 165 -20.72 -3.45 23.61
N ASP A 166 -20.25 -2.26 24.02
CA ASP A 166 -19.45 -1.35 23.17
C ASP A 166 -18.08 -1.96 22.81
N TYR A 167 -17.64 -2.97 23.58
CA TYR A 167 -16.35 -3.64 23.42
C TYR A 167 -16.50 -5.06 22.86
N GLY A 168 -17.72 -5.58 22.79
CA GLY A 168 -18.03 -6.91 22.26
C GLY A 168 -17.65 -8.05 23.18
N ALA A 169 -18.21 -9.24 22.90
CA ALA A 169 -17.81 -10.47 23.57
C ALA A 169 -16.33 -10.73 23.28
N ASP A 170 -15.55 -10.98 24.34
CA ASP A 170 -14.10 -11.18 24.22
C ASP A 170 -13.38 -10.03 23.46
N PHE A 171 -13.80 -8.78 23.68
CA PHE A 171 -13.14 -7.59 23.12
C PHE A 171 -13.19 -7.48 21.59
N SER A 172 -14.08 -8.22 20.91
CA SER A 172 -14.14 -8.30 19.44
C SER A 172 -14.40 -6.96 18.75
N GLU A 173 -15.15 -6.07 19.39
CA GLU A 173 -15.56 -4.76 18.86
C GLU A 173 -14.55 -3.64 19.19
N VAL A 174 -13.47 -3.96 19.92
CA VAL A 174 -12.40 -3.00 20.17
C VAL A 174 -11.79 -2.55 18.84
N ARG A 175 -11.88 -1.24 18.61
CA ARG A 175 -11.38 -0.60 17.39
C ARG A 175 -9.85 -0.53 17.40
N TYR A 176 -9.28 -0.47 16.19
CA TYR A 176 -7.87 -0.15 16.00
C TYR A 176 -7.53 1.16 16.75
N PRO A 177 -6.44 1.19 17.55
CA PRO A 177 -6.06 2.34 18.38
C PRO A 177 -5.53 3.48 17.49
N SER A 178 -6.40 4.16 16.74
CA SER A 178 -6.00 5.23 15.81
C SER A 178 -5.57 6.51 16.52
N LYS A 179 -4.86 7.40 15.82
CA LYS A 179 -4.58 8.76 16.32
C LYS A 179 -5.85 9.52 16.70
N THR A 180 -6.90 9.39 15.88
CA THR A 180 -8.21 9.99 16.17
C THR A 180 -8.76 9.48 17.49
N MET A 181 -8.76 8.15 17.68
CA MET A 181 -9.20 7.53 18.94
C MET A 181 -8.35 7.99 20.13
N PHE A 182 -7.04 8.15 19.96
CA PHE A 182 -6.15 8.67 21.01
C PHE A 182 -6.45 10.12 21.40
N ASN A 183 -6.71 10.97 20.41
CA ASN A 183 -7.01 12.39 20.62
C ASN A 183 -8.38 12.58 21.30
N GLU A 184 -9.37 11.76 20.94
CA GLU A 184 -10.71 11.76 21.54
C GLU A 184 -10.75 11.06 22.91
N ALA A 185 -9.79 10.18 23.20
CA ALA A 185 -9.75 9.45 24.46
C ALA A 185 -9.41 10.37 25.64
N THR A 186 -10.04 10.09 26.78
CA THR A 186 -9.77 10.73 28.08
C THR A 186 -9.52 9.66 29.14
N GLY A 187 -8.95 10.07 30.28
CA GLY A 187 -8.72 9.18 31.43
C GLY A 187 -7.90 7.94 31.10
N GLN A 188 -8.32 6.79 31.63
CA GLN A 188 -7.60 5.52 31.51
C GLN A 188 -7.45 5.05 30.07
N LYS A 189 -8.46 5.30 29.23
CA LYS A 189 -8.42 4.95 27.79
C LYS A 189 -7.24 5.61 27.08
N LYS A 190 -6.96 6.88 27.39
CA LYS A 190 -5.83 7.60 26.79
C LYS A 190 -4.49 7.04 27.27
N ILE A 191 -4.41 6.68 28.55
CA ILE A 191 -3.21 6.09 29.17
C ILE A 191 -2.90 4.74 28.51
N ASP A 192 -3.90 3.87 28.38
CA ASP A 192 -3.72 2.53 27.80
C ASP A 192 -3.30 2.57 26.32
N ILE A 193 -3.89 3.48 25.54
CA ILE A 193 -3.49 3.66 24.14
C ILE A 193 -2.04 4.18 24.07
N ARG A 194 -1.65 5.10 24.97
CA ARG A 194 -0.27 5.63 25.04
C ARG A 194 0.73 4.54 25.42
N GLU A 195 0.43 3.76 26.45
CA GLU A 195 1.26 2.63 26.90
C GLU A 195 1.48 1.63 25.78
N PHE A 196 0.39 1.17 25.16
CA PHE A 196 0.47 0.25 24.04
C PHE A 196 1.25 0.84 22.86
N ALA A 197 1.00 2.11 22.50
CA ALA A 197 1.69 2.72 21.38
C ALA A 197 3.20 2.85 21.62
N ARG A 198 3.64 3.06 22.87
CA ARG A 198 5.04 3.06 23.26
C ARG A 198 5.65 1.66 23.17
N GLU A 199 4.97 0.64 23.69
CA GLU A 199 5.43 -0.75 23.63
C GLU A 199 5.53 -1.27 22.19
N ALA A 200 4.52 -0.99 21.36
CA ALA A 200 4.47 -1.39 19.96
C ALA A 200 5.26 -0.45 19.03
N GLN A 201 5.99 0.54 19.57
CA GLN A 201 6.79 1.53 18.83
C GLN A 201 6.00 2.19 17.68
N LEU A 202 4.71 2.48 17.92
CA LEU A 202 3.84 3.07 16.92
C LEU A 202 4.20 4.55 16.74
N LYS A 203 4.73 4.88 15.56
CA LYS A 203 5.09 6.26 15.21
C LYS A 203 3.87 7.19 15.24
N GLY A 204 4.05 8.39 15.81
CA GLY A 204 3.05 9.45 15.80
C GLY A 204 1.98 9.36 16.90
N TYR A 205 2.24 8.56 17.93
CA TYR A 205 1.52 8.55 19.22
C TYR A 205 2.37 9.16 20.35
N GLU A 206 3.63 9.51 20.06
CA GLU A 206 4.46 10.35 20.90
C GLU A 206 3.88 11.76 20.85
N LEU A 207 3.32 12.22 21.97
CA LEU A 207 3.28 13.63 22.32
C LEU A 207 4.70 14.00 22.75
N ILE A 208 5.63 14.11 21.80
CA ILE A 208 6.58 15.20 21.89
C ILE A 208 5.78 16.36 21.33
N ASP A 209 5.65 17.43 22.11
CA ASP A 209 5.14 18.70 21.61
C ASP A 209 6.01 19.10 20.40
N GLU A 210 5.57 18.75 19.19
CA GLU A 210 5.89 19.49 17.97
C GLU A 210 4.82 20.59 17.85
N GLU A 211 4.72 21.44 18.87
CA GLU A 211 4.33 22.83 18.65
C GLU A 211 5.58 23.54 18.09
N GLU A 212 5.42 24.08 16.88
CA GLU A 212 6.27 25.11 16.25
C GLU A 212 7.69 24.62 15.83
N GLU A 213 8.13 24.73 14.59
CA GLU A 213 8.15 25.94 13.77
C GLU A 213 7.75 25.68 12.32
N ILE A 214 6.81 26.51 11.88
CA ILE A 214 6.79 27.08 10.54
C ILE A 214 7.97 28.07 10.48
N GLU A 215 8.92 27.85 9.58
CA GLU A 215 9.53 28.89 8.72
C GLU A 215 10.10 28.25 7.44
#